data_AF-A0A1M3ILC2-F1
#
_entry.id   AF-A0A1M3ILC2-F1
#
_cell.length_a   1.000
_cell.length_b   1.000
_cell.length_c   1.000
_cell.angle_alpha   90.00
_cell.angle_beta   90.00
_cell.angle_gamma   90.00
#
_symmetry.space_group_name_H-M   'P 1'
#
loop_
_entity.id
_entity.type
_entity.pdbx_description
1 polymer ?
#
loop_
_entity_poly.entity_id
_entity_poly.type
_entity_poly.pdbx_seq_one_letter_code
_entity_poly.pdbx_strand_id
1 'polypeptide(L)'
;MLIFSSLRTLLLTFLSPLIFIETFASVIMLETTYEGSASLPATTPILESHPHLEEEDGVFIIQDFKDITAINIQGTQYYKLDLTDQNINLEKLEILAKYQSHITHLNLSENSLETRESIALLPFQALDSLILRENNFDDKGLEYVGQLIQLRALNIKRNEQITSKGIQALSPLTHLESLDASCIHLGNEGTRAIIATFPHLKTVDIHACGLTDGSILTDLLRMEHLKTLNIQSNPINSQELKSFLQAAKEKGLSVKSDVQA
;
A
#
# COMPACT_ATOMS: atom_id res chain seq x y z
N MET A 1 65.27 -4.74 51.45
CA MET A 1 64.07 -3.94 51.12
C MET A 1 62.87 -4.70 51.67
N LEU A 2 62.41 -4.36 52.88
CA LEU A 2 61.37 -3.34 53.17
C LEU A 2 59.97 -3.80 52.68
N ILE A 3 58.89 -3.92 53.47
CA ILE A 3 58.66 -3.95 54.94
C ILE A 3 57.18 -4.43 55.17
N PHE A 4 56.86 -5.24 56.21
CA PHE A 4 55.54 -5.47 56.88
C PHE A 4 54.25 -5.82 56.05
N SER A 5 53.49 -6.89 56.39
CA SER A 5 52.24 -6.92 57.23
C SER A 5 51.06 -6.06 56.70
N SER A 6 49.76 -6.42 56.69
CA SER A 6 48.98 -7.26 57.62
C SER A 6 47.51 -7.47 57.16
N LEU A 7 46.76 -8.32 57.89
CA LEU A 7 45.30 -8.30 58.19
C LEU A 7 44.18 -8.26 57.10
N ARG A 8 43.19 -9.14 57.34
CA ARG A 8 41.71 -9.01 57.19
C ARG A 8 41.17 -7.61 56.81
N THR A 9 40.11 -7.47 55.99
CA THR A 9 38.70 -7.67 56.46
C THR A 9 37.65 -7.65 55.33
N LEU A 10 36.53 -8.30 55.63
CA LEU A 10 35.25 -8.49 54.97
C LEU A 10 34.47 -7.24 54.45
N LEU A 11 33.62 -7.47 53.44
CA LEU A 11 32.26 -6.93 53.19
C LEU A 11 32.01 -5.62 52.38
N LEU A 12 31.11 -5.74 51.38
CA LEU A 12 30.08 -4.81 50.83
C LEU A 12 30.35 -3.28 50.85
N THR A 13 30.22 -2.54 49.73
CA THR A 13 28.92 -2.18 49.11
C THR A 13 29.02 -1.67 47.65
N PHE A 14 27.86 -1.46 47.02
CA PHE A 14 27.63 -0.97 45.65
C PHE A 14 28.45 0.26 45.21
N LEU A 15 28.87 0.26 43.94
CA LEU A 15 28.73 1.38 42.97
C LEU A 15 29.34 0.97 41.61
N SER A 16 28.63 1.19 40.50
CA SER A 16 29.21 1.11 39.15
C SER A 16 28.51 2.06 38.17
N PRO A 17 29.09 3.23 37.87
CA PRO A 17 28.65 4.10 36.79
C PRO A 17 29.36 3.79 35.45
N LEU A 18 28.61 3.92 34.35
CA LEU A 18 28.98 4.59 33.09
C LEU A 18 30.47 4.97 32.87
N ILE A 19 31.10 4.44 31.80
CA ILE A 19 31.62 5.20 30.61
C ILE A 19 32.52 4.33 29.68
N PHE A 20 32.15 4.36 28.39
CA PHE A 20 32.95 4.32 27.15
C PHE A 20 34.50 4.17 27.18
N ILE A 21 35.06 3.28 26.33
CA ILE A 21 36.05 3.55 25.23
C ILE A 21 36.55 2.22 24.59
N GLU A 22 36.91 2.28 23.30
CA GLU A 22 37.45 1.22 22.40
C GLU A 22 38.77 0.57 22.91
N THR A 23 39.20 -0.65 22.52
CA THR A 23 39.89 -0.96 21.24
C THR A 23 40.43 -2.43 21.18
N PHE A 24 40.66 -2.98 19.97
CA PHE A 24 41.50 -4.16 19.59
C PHE A 24 41.15 -5.56 20.21
N ALA A 25 41.38 -6.75 19.62
CA ALA A 25 41.90 -7.28 18.34
C ALA A 25 41.66 -8.83 18.32
N SER A 26 41.74 -9.67 17.27
CA SER A 26 41.76 -9.59 15.78
C SER A 26 41.78 -11.05 15.20
N VAL A 27 41.77 -11.23 13.87
CA VAL A 27 42.04 -12.49 13.09
C VAL A 27 40.82 -13.48 13.07
N ILE A 28 40.32 -14.00 11.94
CA ILE A 28 40.99 -14.55 10.74
C ILE A 28 40.52 -13.90 9.42
N MET A 29 41.49 -13.50 8.59
CA MET A 29 41.35 -13.29 7.13
C MET A 29 41.60 -14.61 6.40
N LEU A 30 40.90 -14.88 5.30
CA LEU A 30 41.44 -15.65 4.18
C LEU A 30 40.65 -15.33 2.89
N GLU A 31 41.28 -14.55 2.01
CA GLU A 31 40.90 -14.50 0.60
C GLU A 31 41.39 -15.78 -0.09
N THR A 32 40.60 -16.33 -1.02
CA THR A 32 41.13 -16.89 -2.27
C THR A 32 40.14 -16.66 -3.40
N THR A 33 40.69 -16.37 -4.57
CA THR A 33 40.01 -16.05 -5.83
C THR A 33 39.11 -17.18 -6.35
N TYR A 34 38.01 -16.80 -7.01
CA TYR A 34 37.33 -17.68 -7.98
C TYR A 34 36.69 -16.89 -9.13
N GLU A 35 37.30 -16.97 -10.31
CA GLU A 35 36.61 -16.71 -11.58
C GLU A 35 35.86 -17.99 -11.97
N GLY A 36 34.58 -17.91 -12.36
CA GLY A 36 33.89 -19.10 -12.86
C GLY A 36 32.36 -19.02 -12.86
N SER A 37 31.81 -18.91 -14.07
CA SER A 37 30.40 -19.03 -14.45
C SER A 37 29.52 -20.06 -13.72
N ALA A 38 28.21 -19.74 -13.69
CA ALA A 38 27.02 -20.59 -13.51
C ALA A 38 26.38 -20.66 -12.10
N SER A 39 25.32 -19.86 -11.94
CA SER A 39 24.13 -20.07 -11.09
C SER A 39 23.67 -21.53 -11.00
N LEU A 40 23.14 -22.08 -9.90
CA LEU A 40 22.71 -21.56 -8.59
C LEU A 40 22.77 -22.74 -7.59
N PRO A 41 22.74 -22.48 -6.26
CA PRO A 41 21.78 -23.24 -5.45
C PRO A 41 20.88 -22.33 -4.62
N ALA A 42 19.65 -22.80 -4.38
CA ALA A 42 18.71 -22.11 -3.50
C ALA A 42 19.20 -22.16 -2.05
N THR A 43 19.44 -20.99 -1.47
CA THR A 43 19.56 -20.81 -0.02
C THR A 43 18.46 -19.85 0.41
N THR A 44 17.43 -20.38 1.08
CA THR A 44 16.46 -19.60 1.84
C THR A 44 17.20 -18.66 2.81
N PRO A 45 17.03 -17.33 2.71
CA PRO A 45 17.57 -16.42 3.70
C PRO A 45 16.89 -16.68 5.05
N ILE A 46 17.69 -16.74 6.10
CA ILE A 46 17.17 -16.77 7.47
C ILE A 46 16.85 -15.32 7.85
N LEU A 47 15.64 -15.08 8.34
CA LEU A 47 15.27 -13.82 9.00
C LEU A 47 16.27 -13.56 10.14
N GLU A 48 17.17 -12.59 9.99
CA GLU A 48 17.82 -12.00 11.14
C GLU A 48 16.74 -11.28 11.95
N SER A 49 16.53 -11.74 13.18
CA SER A 49 15.34 -11.42 13.97
C SER A 49 15.32 -9.97 14.44
N HIS A 50 14.79 -9.08 13.61
CA HIS A 50 14.34 -7.76 14.02
C HIS A 50 12.98 -7.90 14.73
N PRO A 51 12.87 -7.62 16.05
CA PRO A 51 11.76 -8.07 16.88
C PRO A 51 10.40 -7.36 16.65
N HIS A 52 10.28 -6.56 15.58
CA HIS A 52 9.14 -5.67 15.31
C HIS A 52 8.68 -5.65 13.83
N LEU A 53 9.31 -6.46 12.96
CA LEU A 53 8.91 -6.65 11.57
C LEU A 53 8.42 -8.08 11.40
N GLU A 54 7.12 -8.25 11.20
CA GLU A 54 6.52 -9.52 10.83
C GLU A 54 6.39 -9.58 9.30
N GLU A 55 6.95 -10.63 8.69
CA GLU A 55 6.84 -10.92 7.26
C GLU A 55 5.84 -12.06 7.03
N GLU A 56 4.71 -11.76 6.40
CA GLU A 56 3.73 -12.77 5.94
C GLU A 56 3.50 -12.57 4.44
N ASP A 57 3.71 -13.63 3.63
CA ASP A 57 3.60 -13.62 2.16
C ASP A 57 4.35 -12.47 1.42
N GLY A 58 5.48 -12.04 1.98
CA GLY A 58 6.30 -10.93 1.46
C GLY A 58 5.66 -9.55 1.66
N VAL A 59 4.74 -9.42 2.61
CA VAL A 59 4.24 -8.17 3.18
C VAL A 59 4.94 -7.94 4.51
N PHE A 60 5.53 -6.76 4.68
CA PHE A 60 6.12 -6.34 5.95
C PHE A 60 5.09 -5.50 6.71
N ILE A 61 4.72 -5.97 7.90
CA ILE A 61 3.91 -5.21 8.86
C ILE A 61 4.87 -4.43 9.77
N ILE A 62 4.73 -3.11 9.81
CA ILE A 62 5.56 -2.23 10.65
C ILE A 62 4.74 -1.81 11.88
N GLN A 63 5.09 -2.35 13.05
CA GLN A 63 4.33 -2.12 14.29
C GLN A 63 4.79 -0.90 15.12
N ASP A 64 6.03 -0.41 14.98
CA ASP A 64 6.48 0.90 15.51
C ASP A 64 7.22 1.71 14.43
N PHE A 65 6.99 3.02 14.40
CA PHE A 65 7.67 3.92 13.46
C PHE A 65 9.17 4.09 13.73
N LYS A 66 9.65 3.65 14.91
CA LYS A 66 11.08 3.49 15.16
C LYS A 66 11.72 2.49 14.20
N ASP A 67 10.99 1.45 13.79
CA ASP A 67 11.52 0.34 12.98
C ASP A 67 11.78 0.71 11.52
N ILE A 68 11.24 1.85 11.05
CA ILE A 68 11.55 2.37 9.70
C ILE A 68 13.01 2.78 9.58
N THR A 69 13.69 3.09 10.69
CA THR A 69 15.16 3.28 10.71
C THR A 69 15.95 1.98 10.69
N ALA A 70 15.30 0.84 10.96
CA ALA A 70 15.87 -0.50 10.97
C ALA A 70 15.55 -1.32 9.70
N ILE A 71 15.02 -0.67 8.64
CA ILE A 71 14.84 -1.24 7.30
C ILE A 71 16.22 -1.43 6.64
N ASN A 72 17.00 -2.40 7.16
CA ASN A 72 18.23 -2.89 6.55
C ASN A 72 17.91 -4.11 5.68
N ILE A 73 17.25 -3.87 4.56
CA ILE A 73 16.76 -4.96 3.70
C ILE A 73 17.73 -5.18 2.53
N GLN A 74 18.64 -6.12 2.72
CA GLN A 74 19.48 -6.65 1.64
C GLN A 74 18.80 -7.85 0.98
N GLY A 75 18.49 -7.76 -0.31
CA GLY A 75 18.21 -8.92 -1.17
C GLY A 75 16.83 -9.00 -1.82
N THR A 76 15.83 -8.22 -1.39
CA THR A 76 14.49 -8.17 -2.03
C THR A 76 14.31 -6.84 -2.74
N GLN A 77 13.95 -6.86 -4.03
CA GLN A 77 13.98 -5.63 -4.85
C GLN A 77 12.75 -4.72 -4.67
N TYR A 78 11.65 -5.22 -4.09
CA TYR A 78 10.40 -4.48 -3.95
C TYR A 78 9.68 -4.82 -2.63
N TYR A 79 9.10 -3.82 -1.97
CA TYR A 79 8.38 -3.93 -0.71
C TYR A 79 6.87 -3.76 -0.90
N LYS A 80 6.14 -4.63 -0.20
CA LYS A 80 4.74 -4.42 0.14
C LYS A 80 4.68 -4.04 1.62
N LEU A 81 4.20 -2.83 1.91
CA LEU A 81 4.07 -2.31 3.26
C LEU A 81 2.59 -2.21 3.63
N ASP A 82 2.19 -2.84 4.73
CA ASP A 82 0.91 -2.57 5.37
C ASP A 82 1.10 -1.68 6.60
N LEU A 83 0.44 -0.52 6.56
CA LEU A 83 0.46 0.51 7.59
C LEU A 83 -0.98 0.88 8.01
N THR A 84 -1.93 -0.05 7.89
CA THR A 84 -3.31 0.14 8.33
C THR A 84 -3.38 0.46 9.83
N ASP A 85 -4.10 1.53 10.20
CA ASP A 85 -4.28 1.97 11.59
C ASP A 85 -2.96 2.15 12.38
N GLN A 86 -1.92 2.67 11.72
CA GLN A 86 -0.59 2.93 12.33
C GLN A 86 -0.38 4.41 12.69
N ASN A 87 -1.46 5.20 12.76
CA ASN A 87 -1.45 6.65 12.99
C ASN A 87 -0.43 7.35 12.06
N ILE A 88 -0.48 7.04 10.76
CA ILE A 88 0.36 7.66 9.73
C ILE A 88 0.00 9.13 9.60
N ASN A 89 1.01 9.97 9.40
CA ASN A 89 0.87 11.41 9.21
C ASN A 89 1.95 11.91 8.23
N LEU A 90 2.00 13.22 7.98
CA LEU A 90 2.95 13.83 7.06
C LEU A 90 4.42 13.51 7.38
N GLU A 91 4.86 13.69 8.63
CA GLU A 91 6.25 13.42 9.08
C GLU A 91 6.63 11.96 8.83
N LYS A 92 5.70 11.05 9.14
CA LYS A 92 5.86 9.62 8.92
C LYS A 92 6.01 9.26 7.43
N LEU A 93 5.21 9.86 6.56
CA LEU A 93 5.32 9.69 5.10
C LEU A 93 6.63 10.28 4.54
N GLU A 94 7.07 11.44 5.05
CA GLU A 94 8.36 12.05 4.68
C GLU A 94 9.56 11.19 5.06
N ILE A 95 9.48 10.43 6.17
CA ILE A 95 10.50 9.43 6.52
C ILE A 95 10.45 8.24 5.56
N LEU A 96 9.26 7.70 5.25
CA LEU A 96 9.09 6.58 4.32
C LEU A 96 9.54 6.89 2.89
N ALA A 97 9.39 8.15 2.44
CA ALA A 97 9.83 8.60 1.13
C ALA A 97 11.34 8.37 0.88
N LYS A 98 12.16 8.25 1.92
CA LYS A 98 13.59 7.87 1.80
C LYS A 98 13.80 6.49 1.14
N TYR A 99 12.77 5.63 1.17
CA TYR A 99 12.77 4.28 0.60
C TYR A 99 11.85 4.15 -0.64
N GLN A 100 11.38 5.28 -1.19
CA GLN A 100 10.40 5.37 -2.29
C GLN A 100 10.68 4.48 -3.50
N SER A 101 11.95 4.23 -3.83
CA SER A 101 12.38 3.46 -5.00
C SER A 101 12.14 1.96 -4.86
N HIS A 102 11.88 1.48 -3.65
CA HIS A 102 11.66 0.07 -3.36
C HIS A 102 10.20 -0.24 -3.01
N ILE A 103 9.38 0.73 -2.65
CA ILE A 103 8.00 0.49 -2.21
C ILE A 103 7.08 0.46 -3.44
N THR A 104 6.53 -0.71 -3.77
CA THR A 104 5.62 -0.91 -4.91
C THR A 104 4.18 -1.13 -4.49
N HIS A 105 3.95 -1.63 -3.28
CA HIS A 105 2.61 -1.76 -2.72
C HIS A 105 2.57 -1.08 -1.35
N LEU A 106 1.62 -0.18 -1.16
CA LEU A 106 1.50 0.61 0.06
C LEU A 106 0.04 0.66 0.50
N ASN A 107 -0.24 0.16 1.71
CA ASN A 107 -1.55 0.27 2.35
C ASN A 107 -1.47 1.29 3.49
N LEU A 108 -2.25 2.36 3.38
CA LEU A 108 -2.38 3.47 4.33
C LEU A 108 -3.81 3.57 4.89
N SER A 109 -4.57 2.48 4.88
CA SER A 109 -5.97 2.48 5.33
C SER A 109 -6.12 2.96 6.78
N GLU A 110 -7.25 3.60 7.11
CA GLU A 110 -7.63 3.91 8.50
C GLU A 110 -6.61 4.80 9.26
N ASN A 111 -5.95 5.74 8.57
CA ASN A 111 -4.96 6.64 9.17
C ASN A 111 -5.41 8.10 9.31
N SER A 112 -6.68 8.41 8.99
CA SER A 112 -7.23 9.77 9.00
C SER A 112 -6.46 10.79 8.13
N LEU A 113 -5.75 10.32 7.09
CA LEU A 113 -4.96 11.15 6.17
C LEU A 113 -5.86 12.09 5.37
N GLU A 114 -5.42 13.33 5.13
CA GLU A 114 -6.17 14.33 4.38
C GLU A 114 -5.40 14.78 3.11
N THR A 115 -5.91 15.81 2.42
CA THR A 115 -5.26 16.43 1.25
C THR A 115 -3.81 16.80 1.50
N ARG A 116 -3.44 17.22 2.72
CA ARG A 116 -2.08 17.69 3.04
C ARG A 116 -1.05 16.56 2.92
N GLU A 117 -1.40 15.37 3.38
CA GLU A 117 -0.53 14.20 3.41
C GLU A 117 -0.36 13.59 2.00
N SER A 118 -1.32 13.80 1.09
CA SER A 118 -1.24 13.32 -0.30
C SER A 118 -0.02 13.87 -1.07
N ILE A 119 0.49 15.05 -0.70
CA ILE A 119 1.70 15.64 -1.30
C ILE A 119 2.93 14.76 -1.02
N ALA A 120 3.00 14.15 0.17
CA ALA A 120 4.09 13.24 0.54
C ALA A 120 4.01 11.87 -0.18
N LEU A 121 2.95 11.59 -0.94
CA LEU A 121 2.87 10.41 -1.80
C LEU A 121 3.58 10.60 -3.15
N LEU A 122 3.77 11.85 -3.62
CA LEU A 122 4.44 12.16 -4.88
C LEU A 122 5.80 11.46 -5.13
N PRO A 123 6.67 11.24 -4.11
CA PRO A 123 7.96 10.61 -4.35
C PRO A 123 7.87 9.10 -4.66
N PHE A 124 6.76 8.42 -4.32
CA PHE A 124 6.56 6.98 -4.47
C PHE A 124 6.21 6.57 -5.92
N GLN A 125 7.01 7.02 -6.88
CA GLN A 125 6.82 6.81 -8.32
C GLN A 125 6.94 5.35 -8.81
N ALA A 126 7.37 4.44 -7.92
CA ALA A 126 7.44 3.00 -8.18
C ALA A 126 6.17 2.22 -7.74
N LEU A 127 5.12 2.89 -7.25
CA LEU A 127 3.90 2.22 -6.80
C LEU A 127 3.12 1.56 -7.95
N ASP A 128 2.96 0.25 -7.85
CA ASP A 128 2.00 -0.56 -8.59
C ASP A 128 0.62 -0.56 -7.91
N SER A 129 0.57 -0.48 -6.57
CA SER A 129 -0.64 -0.64 -5.77
C SER A 129 -0.69 0.34 -4.59
N LEU A 130 -1.79 1.07 -4.46
CA LEU A 130 -2.03 2.01 -3.36
C LEU A 130 -3.43 1.80 -2.76
N ILE A 131 -3.48 1.63 -1.43
CA ILE A 131 -4.73 1.46 -0.67
C ILE A 131 -4.86 2.62 0.32
N LEU A 132 -5.92 3.42 0.17
CA LEU A 132 -6.22 4.64 0.93
C LEU A 132 -7.57 4.54 1.66
N ARG A 133 -8.13 3.34 1.85
CA ARG A 133 -9.48 3.12 2.40
C ARG A 133 -9.64 3.83 3.75
N GLU A 134 -10.80 4.44 3.98
CA GLU A 134 -11.18 5.04 5.27
C GLU A 134 -10.17 6.09 5.76
N ASN A 135 -9.86 7.02 4.86
CA ASN A 135 -9.18 8.27 5.14
C ASN A 135 -10.09 9.44 4.73
N ASN A 136 -9.56 10.66 4.76
CA ASN A 136 -10.28 11.91 4.48
C ASN A 136 -9.80 12.57 3.17
N PHE A 137 -9.43 11.79 2.15
CA PHE A 137 -9.04 12.34 0.85
C PHE A 137 -10.24 13.02 0.17
N ASP A 138 -9.97 14.14 -0.49
CA ASP A 138 -10.90 14.90 -1.32
C ASP A 138 -10.44 14.88 -2.81
N ASP A 139 -11.17 15.61 -3.66
CA ASP A 139 -10.82 15.78 -5.07
C ASP A 139 -9.37 16.27 -5.28
N LYS A 140 -8.87 17.18 -4.42
CA LYS A 140 -7.49 17.70 -4.50
C LYS A 140 -6.46 16.67 -4.08
N GLY A 141 -6.77 15.83 -3.08
CA GLY A 141 -5.91 14.71 -2.70
C GLY A 141 -5.68 13.77 -3.89
N LEU A 142 -6.69 13.57 -4.73
CA LEU A 142 -6.57 12.78 -5.95
C LEU A 142 -5.77 13.46 -7.08
N GLU A 143 -5.63 14.80 -7.11
CA GLU A 143 -4.70 15.48 -8.05
C GLU A 143 -3.23 15.09 -7.80
N TYR A 144 -2.87 14.76 -6.55
CA TYR A 144 -1.53 14.25 -6.21
C TYR A 144 -1.41 12.75 -6.46
N VAL A 145 -2.43 11.95 -6.12
CA VAL A 145 -2.46 10.50 -6.43
C VAL A 145 -2.42 10.26 -7.95
N GLY A 146 -3.04 11.12 -8.76
CA GLY A 146 -3.00 11.06 -10.22
C GLY A 146 -1.60 11.20 -10.83
N GLN A 147 -0.60 11.66 -10.07
CA GLN A 147 0.80 11.76 -10.52
C GLN A 147 1.61 10.46 -10.31
N LEU A 148 1.00 9.41 -9.76
CA LEU A 148 1.61 8.09 -9.54
C LEU A 148 1.37 7.19 -10.75
N ILE A 149 1.86 7.59 -11.92
CA ILE A 149 1.48 7.08 -13.25
C ILE A 149 1.74 5.59 -13.53
N GLN A 150 2.44 4.89 -12.62
CA GLN A 150 2.67 3.45 -12.68
C GLN A 150 1.56 2.62 -11.99
N LEU A 151 0.65 3.27 -11.25
CA LEU A 151 -0.40 2.58 -10.50
C LEU A 151 -1.26 1.68 -11.40
N ARG A 152 -1.32 0.41 -11.00
CA ARG A 152 -2.14 -0.66 -11.60
C ARG A 152 -3.36 -0.98 -10.73
N ALA A 153 -3.27 -0.74 -9.42
CA ALA A 153 -4.37 -0.90 -8.47
C ALA A 153 -4.50 0.30 -7.53
N LEU A 154 -5.73 0.80 -7.38
CA LEU A 154 -6.06 1.89 -6.46
C LEU A 154 -7.32 1.54 -5.67
N ASN A 155 -7.27 1.71 -4.35
CA ASN A 155 -8.43 1.62 -3.48
C ASN A 155 -8.61 2.95 -2.73
N ILE A 156 -9.73 3.63 -2.97
CA ILE A 156 -10.12 4.90 -2.34
C ILE A 156 -11.40 4.77 -1.51
N LYS A 157 -11.87 3.53 -1.26
CA LYS A 157 -13.11 3.20 -0.55
C LYS A 157 -13.35 4.06 0.71
N ARG A 158 -14.59 4.52 0.89
CA ARG A 158 -15.04 5.34 2.04
C ARG A 158 -14.26 6.66 2.25
N ASN A 159 -13.60 7.21 1.24
CA ASN A 159 -13.18 8.62 1.24
C ASN A 159 -14.34 9.48 0.73
N GLU A 160 -15.25 9.85 1.64
CA GLU A 160 -16.58 10.40 1.31
C GLU A 160 -16.55 11.79 0.61
N GLN A 161 -15.41 12.50 0.67
CA GLN A 161 -15.25 13.83 0.06
C GLN A 161 -14.84 13.79 -1.42
N ILE A 162 -14.62 12.60 -2.00
CA ILE A 162 -14.27 12.41 -3.41
C ILE A 162 -15.53 12.51 -4.28
N THR A 163 -15.45 13.29 -5.36
CA THR A 163 -16.51 13.48 -6.35
C THR A 163 -16.08 13.01 -7.74
N SER A 164 -16.94 13.22 -8.74
CA SER A 164 -16.60 12.99 -10.15
C SER A 164 -15.37 13.77 -10.63
N LYS A 165 -15.02 14.89 -9.98
CA LYS A 165 -13.82 15.69 -10.30
C LYS A 165 -12.54 15.01 -9.85
N GLY A 166 -12.50 14.45 -8.65
CA GLY A 166 -11.35 13.68 -8.14
C GLY A 166 -11.08 12.47 -9.03
N ILE A 167 -12.12 11.78 -9.50
CA ILE A 167 -11.98 10.71 -10.49
C ILE A 167 -11.36 11.24 -11.81
N GLN A 168 -11.76 12.41 -12.31
CA GLN A 168 -11.15 13.01 -13.51
C GLN A 168 -9.68 13.43 -13.29
N ALA A 169 -9.31 13.82 -12.08
CA ALA A 169 -7.92 14.14 -11.72
C ALA A 169 -6.98 12.92 -11.81
N LEU A 170 -7.53 11.70 -11.73
CA LEU A 170 -6.79 10.44 -11.92
C LEU A 170 -6.58 10.07 -13.40
N SER A 171 -6.94 10.92 -14.36
CA SER A 171 -6.73 10.69 -15.81
C SER A 171 -5.29 10.39 -16.28
N PRO A 172 -4.20 10.76 -15.58
CA PRO A 172 -2.87 10.29 -15.95
C PRO A 172 -2.60 8.81 -15.59
N LEU A 173 -3.44 8.17 -14.76
CA LEU A 173 -3.32 6.76 -14.37
C LEU A 173 -3.82 5.81 -15.47
N THR A 174 -3.27 5.95 -16.67
CA THR A 174 -3.70 5.21 -17.87
C THR A 174 -3.50 3.71 -17.77
N HIS A 175 -2.56 3.25 -16.92
CA HIS A 175 -2.28 1.83 -16.68
C HIS A 175 -3.16 1.18 -15.58
N LEU A 176 -4.13 1.90 -15.01
CA LEU A 176 -4.94 1.40 -13.91
C LEU A 176 -5.83 0.23 -14.35
N GLU A 177 -5.68 -0.92 -13.70
CA GLU A 177 -6.40 -2.16 -13.99
C GLU A 177 -7.45 -2.52 -12.92
N SER A 178 -7.31 -1.99 -11.70
CA SER A 178 -8.24 -2.22 -10.60
C SER A 178 -8.55 -0.93 -9.84
N LEU A 179 -9.83 -0.63 -9.69
CA LEU A 179 -10.32 0.49 -8.88
C LEU A 179 -11.41 0.00 -7.90
N ASP A 180 -11.19 0.24 -6.61
CA ASP A 180 -12.25 0.20 -5.59
C ASP A 180 -12.56 1.63 -5.14
N ALA A 181 -13.76 2.07 -5.50
CA ALA A 181 -14.34 3.36 -5.12
C ALA A 181 -15.65 3.17 -4.33
N SER A 182 -15.82 2.00 -3.70
CA SER A 182 -17.04 1.65 -2.98
C SER A 182 -17.30 2.57 -1.78
N CYS A 183 -18.58 2.75 -1.45
CA CYS A 183 -19.07 3.65 -0.40
C CYS A 183 -18.60 5.11 -0.56
N ILE A 184 -18.38 5.57 -1.79
CA ILE A 184 -18.21 6.99 -2.15
C ILE A 184 -19.41 7.41 -2.99
N HIS A 185 -20.07 8.52 -2.68
CA HIS A 185 -21.31 8.96 -3.34
C HIS A 185 -21.06 9.59 -4.73
N LEU A 186 -20.46 8.82 -5.63
CA LEU A 186 -20.08 9.21 -7.00
C LEU A 186 -21.29 9.39 -7.95
N GLY A 187 -22.36 8.62 -7.72
CA GLY A 187 -23.54 8.57 -8.57
C GLY A 187 -23.26 8.27 -10.04
N ASN A 188 -24.19 8.70 -10.90
CA ASN A 188 -24.12 8.48 -12.34
C ASN A 188 -22.96 9.27 -12.99
N GLU A 189 -22.61 10.44 -12.44
CA GLU A 189 -21.54 11.31 -12.97
C GLU A 189 -20.14 10.77 -12.68
N GLY A 190 -19.88 10.35 -11.44
CA GLY A 190 -18.60 9.73 -11.10
C GLY A 190 -18.43 8.37 -11.78
N THR A 191 -19.50 7.61 -11.97
CA THR A 191 -19.45 6.37 -12.78
C THR A 191 -19.12 6.68 -14.25
N ARG A 192 -19.67 7.75 -14.85
CA ARG A 192 -19.27 8.22 -16.19
C ARG A 192 -17.81 8.65 -16.23
N ALA A 193 -17.33 9.32 -15.17
CA ALA A 193 -15.93 9.68 -15.04
C ALA A 193 -15.03 8.43 -15.02
N ILE A 194 -15.36 7.38 -14.25
CA ILE A 194 -14.60 6.11 -14.23
C ILE A 194 -14.49 5.52 -15.65
N ILE A 195 -15.61 5.42 -16.38
CA ILE A 195 -15.64 4.88 -17.76
C ILE A 195 -14.74 5.71 -18.71
N ALA A 196 -14.78 7.04 -18.60
CA ALA A 196 -14.01 7.94 -19.47
C ALA A 196 -12.53 8.04 -19.11
N THR A 197 -12.18 7.84 -17.83
CA THR A 197 -10.82 8.07 -17.29
C THR A 197 -9.91 6.86 -17.50
N PHE A 198 -10.43 5.64 -17.37
CA PHE A 198 -9.59 4.44 -17.25
C PHE A 198 -9.93 3.37 -18.31
N PRO A 199 -9.33 3.44 -19.52
CA PRO A 199 -9.64 2.52 -20.61
C PRO A 199 -9.23 1.06 -20.35
N HIS A 200 -8.29 0.81 -19.43
CA HIS A 200 -7.73 -0.52 -19.16
C HIS A 200 -8.22 -1.21 -17.88
N LEU A 201 -9.27 -0.68 -17.22
CA LEU A 201 -9.85 -1.31 -16.03
C LEU A 201 -10.38 -2.72 -16.32
N LYS A 202 -9.95 -3.66 -15.48
CA LYS A 202 -10.36 -5.06 -15.43
C LYS A 202 -11.30 -5.34 -14.26
N THR A 203 -11.12 -4.62 -13.16
CA THR A 203 -11.92 -4.74 -11.93
C THR A 203 -12.40 -3.37 -11.48
N VAL A 204 -13.71 -3.23 -11.26
CA VAL A 204 -14.32 -2.02 -10.71
C VAL A 204 -15.26 -2.38 -9.57
N ASP A 205 -15.04 -1.79 -8.40
CA ASP A 205 -15.99 -1.80 -7.30
C ASP A 205 -16.59 -0.41 -7.09
N ILE A 206 -17.89 -0.29 -7.35
CA ILE A 206 -18.73 0.89 -7.10
C ILE A 206 -19.96 0.49 -6.27
N HIS A 207 -19.77 -0.45 -5.33
CA HIS A 207 -20.78 -0.78 -4.32
C HIS A 207 -21.18 0.45 -3.50
N ALA A 208 -22.48 0.63 -3.27
CA ALA A 208 -23.03 1.73 -2.46
C ALA A 208 -22.60 3.14 -2.91
N CYS A 209 -22.46 3.36 -4.23
CA CYS A 209 -22.02 4.64 -4.80
C CYS A 209 -23.15 5.61 -5.19
N GLY A 210 -24.42 5.23 -5.02
CA GLY A 210 -25.58 6.06 -5.40
C GLY A 210 -25.91 6.04 -6.90
N LEU A 211 -25.48 5.02 -7.64
CA LEU A 211 -25.83 4.81 -9.04
C LEU A 211 -27.35 4.56 -9.19
N THR A 212 -28.05 5.42 -9.91
CA THR A 212 -29.52 5.41 -10.06
C THR A 212 -29.98 5.10 -11.49
N ASP A 213 -29.25 5.60 -12.48
CA ASP A 213 -29.60 5.54 -13.90
C ASP A 213 -28.99 4.27 -14.52
N GLY A 214 -29.81 3.27 -14.83
CA GLY A 214 -29.34 2.00 -15.40
C GLY A 214 -28.84 2.11 -16.84
N SER A 215 -29.07 3.22 -17.56
CA SER A 215 -28.60 3.37 -18.94
C SER A 215 -27.07 3.28 -19.06
N ILE A 216 -26.35 3.76 -18.05
CA ILE A 216 -24.89 3.73 -17.93
C ILE A 216 -24.31 2.32 -17.84
N LEU A 217 -25.10 1.33 -17.44
CA LEU A 217 -24.68 -0.07 -17.41
C LEU A 217 -24.33 -0.58 -18.81
N THR A 218 -24.93 0.01 -19.85
CA THR A 218 -24.57 -0.29 -21.24
C THR A 218 -23.19 0.22 -21.64
N ASP A 219 -22.70 1.29 -21.01
CA ASP A 219 -21.34 1.81 -21.22
C ASP A 219 -20.30 1.01 -20.42
N LEU A 220 -20.62 0.61 -19.17
CA LEU A 220 -19.80 -0.37 -18.44
C LEU A 220 -19.67 -1.69 -19.21
N LEU A 221 -20.74 -2.15 -19.87
CA LEU A 221 -20.69 -3.34 -20.72
C LEU A 221 -19.81 -3.15 -21.97
N ARG A 222 -19.59 -1.92 -22.44
CA ARG A 222 -18.70 -1.61 -23.59
C ARG A 222 -17.21 -1.57 -23.22
N MET A 223 -16.84 -1.41 -21.94
CA MET A 223 -15.44 -1.43 -21.52
C MET A 223 -14.76 -2.74 -21.94
N GLU A 224 -13.74 -2.67 -22.79
CA GLU A 224 -13.17 -3.83 -23.48
C GLU A 224 -12.55 -4.84 -22.50
N HIS A 225 -11.82 -4.33 -21.51
CA HIS A 225 -11.02 -5.16 -20.61
C HIS A 225 -11.73 -5.52 -19.28
N LEU A 226 -12.94 -5.01 -19.04
CA LEU A 226 -13.66 -5.21 -17.79
C LEU A 226 -14.10 -6.68 -17.61
N LYS A 227 -13.66 -7.30 -16.52
CA LYS A 227 -13.91 -8.71 -16.15
C LYS A 227 -14.72 -8.87 -14.88
N THR A 228 -14.57 -7.94 -13.95
CA THR A 228 -15.25 -7.96 -12.64
C THR A 228 -15.85 -6.60 -12.35
N LEU A 229 -17.13 -6.57 -12.02
CA LEU A 229 -17.88 -5.38 -11.64
C LEU A 229 -18.65 -5.65 -10.34
N ASN A 230 -18.59 -4.73 -9.39
CA ASN A 230 -19.49 -4.71 -8.24
C ASN A 230 -20.35 -3.44 -8.26
N ILE A 231 -21.66 -3.63 -8.34
CA ILE A 231 -22.69 -2.59 -8.33
C ILE A 231 -23.72 -2.82 -7.22
N GLN A 232 -23.43 -3.66 -6.23
CA GLN A 232 -24.33 -3.93 -5.09
C GLN A 232 -24.69 -2.66 -4.32
N SER A 233 -25.87 -2.64 -3.71
CA SER A 233 -26.42 -1.55 -2.90
C SER A 233 -26.50 -0.20 -3.63
N ASN A 234 -26.78 -0.24 -4.93
CA ASN A 234 -27.09 0.94 -5.73
C ASN A 234 -28.58 0.99 -6.09
N PRO A 235 -29.25 2.16 -6.02
CA PRO A 235 -30.68 2.33 -6.31
C PRO A 235 -31.03 2.29 -7.82
N ILE A 236 -30.56 1.25 -8.53
CA ILE A 236 -30.82 1.02 -9.96
C ILE A 236 -32.19 0.34 -10.13
N ASN A 237 -32.91 0.66 -11.22
CA ASN A 237 -34.16 -0.02 -11.55
C ASN A 237 -33.93 -1.53 -11.76
N SER A 238 -34.69 -2.38 -11.05
CA SER A 238 -34.50 -3.84 -11.10
C SER A 238 -34.74 -4.48 -12.46
N GLN A 239 -35.54 -3.88 -13.35
CA GLN A 239 -35.77 -4.41 -14.70
C GLN A 239 -34.60 -4.10 -15.64
N GLU A 240 -34.04 -2.90 -15.54
CA GLU A 240 -32.81 -2.52 -16.26
C GLU A 240 -31.64 -3.39 -15.80
N LEU A 241 -31.50 -3.56 -14.48
CA LEU A 241 -30.47 -4.38 -13.85
C LEU A 241 -30.51 -5.84 -14.30
N LYS A 242 -31.68 -6.50 -14.33
CA LYS A 242 -31.82 -7.87 -14.86
C LYS A 242 -31.40 -7.97 -16.33
N SER A 243 -31.83 -7.01 -17.14
CA SER A 243 -31.52 -6.97 -18.58
C SER A 243 -30.00 -6.81 -18.80
N PHE A 244 -29.34 -5.99 -17.99
CA PHE A 244 -27.89 -5.86 -17.95
C PHE A 244 -27.19 -7.15 -17.50
N LEU A 245 -27.65 -7.79 -16.41
CA LEU A 245 -27.01 -9.00 -15.87
C LEU A 245 -27.01 -10.17 -16.87
N GLN A 246 -28.07 -10.32 -17.66
CA GLN A 246 -28.11 -11.31 -18.75
C GLN A 246 -27.05 -11.00 -19.82
N ALA A 247 -26.95 -9.75 -20.29
CA ALA A 247 -25.96 -9.35 -21.28
C ALA A 247 -24.51 -9.41 -20.74
N ALA A 248 -24.32 -9.10 -19.46
CA ALA A 248 -23.03 -9.24 -18.77
C ALA A 248 -22.57 -10.71 -18.73
N LYS A 249 -23.48 -11.63 -18.40
CA LYS A 249 -23.22 -13.08 -18.41
C LYS A 249 -22.84 -13.59 -19.80
N GLU A 250 -23.50 -13.11 -20.86
CA GLU A 250 -23.18 -13.44 -22.25
C GLU A 250 -21.78 -12.94 -22.66
N LYS A 251 -21.34 -11.78 -22.13
CA LYS A 251 -19.98 -11.25 -22.31
C LYS A 251 -18.93 -11.95 -21.41
N GLY A 252 -19.34 -12.77 -20.44
CA GLY A 252 -18.44 -13.34 -19.43
C GLY A 252 -17.99 -12.33 -18.36
N LEU A 253 -18.70 -11.21 -18.20
CA LEU A 253 -18.47 -10.23 -17.15
C LEU A 253 -19.02 -10.75 -15.81
N SER A 254 -18.16 -10.88 -14.80
CA SER A 254 -18.55 -11.27 -13.44
C SER A 254 -19.13 -10.06 -12.70
N VAL A 255 -20.45 -10.05 -12.47
CA VAL A 255 -21.14 -8.96 -11.79
C VAL A 255 -21.61 -9.38 -10.40
N LYS A 256 -21.23 -8.60 -9.37
CA LYS A 256 -21.90 -8.62 -8.07
C LYS A 256 -23.04 -7.60 -8.08
N SER A 257 -24.24 -8.04 -7.69
CA SER A 257 -25.47 -7.25 -7.70
C SER A 257 -26.45 -7.73 -6.62
N ASP A 258 -27.39 -6.88 -6.20
CA ASP A 258 -28.44 -7.24 -5.24
C ASP A 258 -29.56 -8.08 -5.86
N VAL A 259 -29.58 -8.16 -7.20
CA VAL A 259 -30.55 -8.92 -7.99
C VAL A 259 -29.80 -10.01 -8.77
N GLN A 260 -30.41 -11.18 -8.90
CA GLN A 260 -29.90 -12.27 -9.75
C GLN A 260 -30.48 -12.14 -11.17
N ALA A 261 -29.70 -12.58 -12.17
CA ALA A 261 -30.08 -12.61 -13.58
C ALA A 261 -31.32 -13.49 -13.84
#